data_AF-A0A6I3LI68-F1
#
_entry.id   AF-A0A6I3LI68-F1
#
_cell.length_a   1.000
_cell.length_b   1.000
_cell.length_c   1.000
_cell.angle_alpha   90.00
_cell.angle_beta   90.00
_cell.angle_gamma   90.00
#
_symmetry.space_group_name_H-M   'P 1'
#
loop_
_entity.id
_entity.type
_entity.pdbx_description
1 polymer ?
#
loop_
_entity_poly.entity_id
_entity_poly.type
_entity_poly.pdbx_seq_one_letter_code
_entity_poly.pdbx_strand_id
1 'polypeptide(L)'
;MKTEKIILLQSLLSPEEHNAILNEMRDKVEDDKLLHYLLGNDFFFKLNLNEKHQETALIDFIVQRAFELDMEFSKDINTLHKKIKNVYRKKDFLPLELNQYTLQKLKKTLHKDYTIGSLNKADDFVYLCILKKKNLKKLRNLHFPFGDFEKISDTFDQDN
;
A
#
# COMPACT_ATOMS: atom_id res chain seq x y z
N MET A 1 12.23 19.16 -9.81
CA MET A 1 11.79 18.23 -8.74
C MET A 1 12.99 17.37 -8.33
N LYS A 2 13.22 17.09 -7.04
CA LYS A 2 14.31 16.20 -6.61
C LYS A 2 14.12 14.81 -7.22
N THR A 3 15.22 14.14 -7.59
CA THR A 3 15.20 12.83 -8.30
C THR A 3 14.41 11.77 -7.55
N GLU A 4 14.46 11.77 -6.22
CA GLU A 4 13.77 10.81 -5.36
C GLU A 4 12.24 10.91 -5.50
N LYS A 5 11.71 12.13 -5.62
CA LYS A 5 10.27 12.36 -5.82
C LYS A 5 9.78 11.80 -7.14
N ILE A 6 10.56 12.01 -8.20
CA ILE A 6 10.24 11.48 -9.53
C ILE A 6 10.19 9.95 -9.45
N ILE A 7 11.18 9.34 -8.81
CA ILE A 7 11.23 7.88 -8.64
C ILE A 7 10.04 7.38 -7.82
N LEU A 8 9.64 8.09 -6.76
CA LEU A 8 8.46 7.76 -5.96
C LEU A 8 7.18 7.78 -6.79
N LEU A 9 6.92 8.88 -7.48
CA LEU A 9 5.74 9.03 -8.32
C LEU A 9 5.71 7.95 -9.42
N GLN A 10 6.81 7.76 -10.14
CA GLN A 10 6.91 6.68 -11.14
C GLN A 10 6.76 5.26 -10.57
N SER A 11 6.97 5.10 -9.26
CA SER A 11 6.87 3.81 -8.59
C SER A 11 5.45 3.47 -8.17
N LEU A 12 4.67 4.48 -7.79
CA LEU A 12 3.31 4.34 -7.25
C LEU A 12 2.22 4.54 -8.31
N LEU A 13 2.48 5.39 -9.30
CA LEU A 13 1.50 5.88 -10.24
C LEU A 13 1.48 5.07 -11.54
N SER A 14 0.31 5.01 -12.17
CA SER A 14 0.18 4.68 -13.58
C SER A 14 0.84 5.76 -14.45
N PRO A 15 1.18 5.47 -15.72
CA PRO A 15 1.71 6.48 -16.63
C PRO A 15 0.79 7.70 -16.80
N GLU A 16 -0.52 7.48 -16.76
CA GLU A 16 -1.55 8.51 -16.90
C GLU A 16 -1.60 9.40 -15.65
N GLU A 17 -1.66 8.78 -14.46
CA GLU A 17 -1.60 9.47 -13.17
C GLU A 17 -0.32 10.31 -13.05
N HIS A 18 0.82 9.74 -13.46
CA HIS A 18 2.11 10.42 -13.42
C HIS A 18 2.13 11.67 -14.32
N ASN A 19 1.57 11.59 -15.53
CA ASN A 19 1.52 12.72 -16.43
C ASN A 19 0.55 13.81 -15.95
N ALA A 20 -0.61 13.42 -15.40
CA ALA A 20 -1.55 14.35 -14.78
C ALA A 20 -0.87 15.10 -13.62
N ILE A 21 -0.18 14.36 -12.75
CA ILE A 21 0.53 14.92 -11.59
C ILE A 21 1.69 15.82 -12.00
N LEU A 22 2.47 15.46 -13.02
CA LEU A 22 3.53 16.35 -13.52
C LEU A 22 2.98 17.67 -14.08
N ASN A 23 1.77 17.66 -14.64
CA ASN A 23 1.12 18.85 -15.16
C ASN A 23 0.55 19.73 -14.03
N GLU A 24 -0.02 19.13 -12.98
CA GLU A 24 -0.58 19.84 -11.83
C GLU A 24 0.49 20.32 -10.84
N MET A 25 1.55 19.53 -10.64
CA MET A 25 2.56 19.72 -9.59
C MET A 25 3.90 20.26 -10.13
N ARG A 26 3.87 20.90 -11.31
CA ARG A 26 5.04 21.32 -12.08
C ARG A 26 6.01 22.22 -11.31
N ASP A 27 5.53 22.95 -10.30
CA ASP A 27 6.33 23.85 -9.46
C ASP A 27 6.23 23.52 -7.96
N LYS A 28 7.36 23.12 -7.38
CA LYS A 28 7.69 23.18 -5.93
C LYS A 28 6.71 22.53 -4.94
N VAL A 29 6.40 21.25 -5.11
CA VAL A 29 5.78 20.49 -4.01
C VAL A 29 6.82 20.27 -2.91
N GLU A 30 6.61 20.91 -1.75
CA GLU A 30 7.32 20.63 -0.50
C GLU A 30 7.10 19.17 -0.08
N ASP A 31 8.07 18.57 0.59
CA ASP A 31 8.03 17.13 0.94
C ASP A 31 6.75 16.75 1.70
N ASP A 32 6.28 17.63 2.58
CA ASP A 32 5.08 17.41 3.39
C ASP A 32 3.80 17.43 2.53
N LYS A 33 3.76 18.29 1.51
CA LYS A 33 2.63 18.39 0.57
C LYS A 33 2.53 17.17 -0.34
N LEU A 34 3.66 16.53 -0.65
CA LEU A 34 3.69 15.33 -1.47
C LEU A 34 3.03 14.15 -0.75
N LEU A 35 3.38 13.91 0.51
CA LEU A 35 2.73 12.82 1.27
C LEU A 35 1.24 13.10 1.47
N HIS A 36 0.87 14.34 1.81
CA HIS A 36 -0.55 14.72 1.93
C HIS A 36 -1.32 14.49 0.63
N TYR A 37 -0.73 14.84 -0.51
CA TYR A 37 -1.32 14.55 -1.81
C TYR A 37 -1.46 13.05 -2.04
N LEU A 38 -0.41 12.27 -1.74
CA LEU A 38 -0.43 10.83 -1.95
C LEU A 38 -1.49 10.12 -1.09
N LEU A 39 -1.70 10.61 0.14
CA LEU A 39 -2.76 10.13 1.03
C LEU A 39 -4.15 10.58 0.58
N GLY A 40 -4.29 11.83 0.13
CA GLY A 40 -5.59 12.39 -0.28
C GLY A 40 -6.12 11.84 -1.60
N ASN A 41 -5.27 11.18 -2.39
CA ASN A 41 -5.63 10.53 -3.65
C ASN A 41 -5.55 9.00 -3.57
N ASP A 42 -5.61 8.43 -2.35
CA ASP A 42 -5.66 6.98 -2.14
C ASP A 42 -4.52 6.20 -2.80
N PHE A 43 -3.30 6.77 -2.88
CA PHE A 43 -2.10 6.01 -3.27
C PHE A 43 -1.54 5.18 -2.10
N PHE A 44 -1.93 5.54 -0.88
CA PHE A 44 -1.66 4.80 0.33
C PHE A 44 -2.94 4.50 1.09
N PHE A 45 -3.04 3.28 1.61
CA PHE A 45 -4.03 2.91 2.60
C PHE A 45 -3.44 3.05 4.00
N LYS A 46 -4.06 3.88 4.82
CA LYS A 46 -3.67 4.07 6.21
C LYS A 46 -4.27 2.94 7.08
N LEU A 47 -3.46 1.95 7.44
CA LEU A 47 -3.86 0.83 8.30
C LEU A 47 -3.62 1.17 9.77
N ASN A 48 -4.65 1.03 10.60
CA ASN A 48 -4.54 1.07 12.05
C ASN A 48 -4.50 -0.37 12.58
N LEU A 49 -3.37 -0.77 13.16
CA LEU A 49 -3.17 -2.14 13.64
C LEU A 49 -4.11 -2.52 14.80
N ASN A 50 -4.64 -1.54 15.52
CA ASN A 50 -5.50 -1.73 16.68
C ASN A 50 -7.00 -1.62 16.35
N GLU A 51 -7.35 -1.18 15.14
CA GLU A 51 -8.74 -1.02 14.73
C GLU A 51 -9.32 -2.31 14.16
N LYS A 52 -10.58 -2.60 14.49
CA LYS A 52 -11.32 -3.74 13.96
C LYS A 52 -11.97 -3.39 12.63
N HIS A 53 -12.15 -4.39 11.77
CA HIS A 53 -12.96 -4.32 10.55
C HIS A 53 -12.40 -3.48 9.39
N GLN A 54 -11.07 -3.30 9.33
CA GLN A 54 -10.43 -2.58 8.21
C GLN A 54 -10.17 -3.47 6.98
N GLU A 55 -10.43 -4.77 7.06
CA GLU A 55 -10.11 -5.75 6.01
C GLU A 55 -10.88 -5.50 4.70
N THR A 56 -12.15 -5.08 4.77
CA THR A 56 -12.93 -4.79 3.56
C THR A 56 -12.37 -3.55 2.86
N ALA A 57 -12.12 -2.47 3.60
CA ALA A 57 -11.54 -1.25 3.04
C ALA A 57 -10.13 -1.50 2.45
N LEU A 58 -9.32 -2.33 3.11
CA LEU A 58 -8.00 -2.73 2.59
C LEU A 58 -8.13 -3.54 1.28
N ILE A 59 -9.07 -4.49 1.21
CA ILE A 59 -9.30 -5.27 -0.02
C ILE A 59 -9.77 -4.35 -1.15
N ASP A 60 -10.72 -3.46 -0.88
CA ASP A 60 -11.28 -2.53 -1.87
C ASP A 60 -10.19 -1.58 -2.40
N PHE A 61 -9.35 -1.04 -1.52
CA PHE A 61 -8.16 -0.27 -1.90
C PHE A 61 -7.25 -1.06 -2.84
N ILE A 62 -6.96 -2.33 -2.51
CA ILE A 62 -6.09 -3.16 -3.36
C ILE A 62 -6.71 -3.42 -4.73
N VAL A 63 -8.02 -3.63 -4.79
CA VAL A 63 -8.74 -3.81 -6.06
C VAL A 63 -8.69 -2.56 -6.91
N GLN A 64 -8.97 -1.41 -6.32
CA GLN A 64 -8.92 -0.13 -7.00
C GLN A 64 -7.52 0.16 -7.55
N ARG A 65 -6.48 0.11 -6.70
CA ARG A 65 -5.09 0.34 -7.14
C ARG A 65 -4.64 -0.67 -8.20
N ALA A 66 -5.08 -1.93 -8.11
CA ALA A 66 -4.78 -2.92 -9.13
C ALA A 66 -5.36 -2.55 -10.49
N PHE A 67 -6.61 -2.09 -10.50
CA PHE A 67 -7.28 -1.63 -11.71
C PHE A 67 -6.59 -0.41 -12.31
N GLU A 68 -6.26 0.59 -11.50
CA GLU A 68 -5.55 1.81 -11.94
C GLU A 68 -4.13 1.53 -12.46
N LEU A 69 -3.49 0.46 -11.99
CA LEU A 69 -2.18 -0.01 -12.45
C LEU A 69 -2.26 -0.99 -13.64
N ASP A 70 -3.47 -1.23 -14.19
CA ASP A 70 -3.75 -2.22 -15.23
C ASP A 70 -3.14 -3.60 -14.88
N MET A 71 -3.28 -3.99 -13.62
CA MET A 71 -2.74 -5.23 -13.08
C MET A 71 -3.82 -6.31 -12.99
N GLU A 72 -3.59 -7.42 -13.67
CA GLU A 72 -4.39 -8.63 -13.47
C GLU A 72 -4.04 -9.34 -12.15
N PHE A 73 -5.08 -9.79 -11.43
CA PHE A 73 -4.87 -10.63 -10.25
C PHE A 73 -4.50 -12.07 -10.65
N SER A 74 -3.59 -12.69 -9.89
CA SER A 74 -3.23 -14.10 -10.10
C SER A 74 -4.32 -15.09 -9.64
N LYS A 75 -5.30 -14.61 -8.88
CA LYS A 75 -6.44 -15.38 -8.37
C LYS A 75 -7.69 -14.53 -8.32
N ASP A 76 -8.86 -15.17 -8.33
CA ASP A 76 -10.15 -14.48 -8.20
C ASP A 76 -10.29 -13.74 -6.86
N ILE A 77 -10.45 -12.43 -6.93
CA ILE A 77 -10.61 -11.54 -5.80
C ILE A 77 -11.96 -11.73 -5.07
N ASN A 78 -13.02 -12.09 -5.80
CA ASN A 78 -14.33 -12.31 -5.19
C ASN A 78 -14.29 -13.48 -4.21
N THR A 79 -13.54 -14.52 -4.57
CA THR A 79 -13.25 -15.66 -3.69
C THR A 79 -12.43 -15.24 -2.47
N LEU A 80 -11.48 -14.30 -2.61
CA LEU A 80 -10.70 -13.78 -1.48
C LEU A 80 -11.58 -13.04 -0.46
N HIS A 81 -12.43 -12.13 -0.92
CA HIS A 81 -13.33 -11.35 -0.07
C HIS A 81 -14.27 -12.27 0.74
N LYS A 82 -14.85 -13.28 0.08
CA LYS A 82 -15.68 -14.30 0.76
C LYS A 82 -14.89 -15.11 1.80
N LYS A 83 -13.64 -15.51 1.49
CA LYS A 83 -12.80 -16.26 2.44
C LYS A 83 -12.47 -15.45 3.68
N ILE A 84 -12.10 -14.18 3.52
CA ILE A 84 -11.77 -13.30 4.65
C ILE A 84 -13.01 -13.05 5.51
N LYS A 85 -14.17 -12.74 4.91
CA LYS A 85 -15.45 -12.62 5.62
C LYS A 85 -15.87 -13.88 6.38
N ASN A 86 -15.63 -15.06 5.81
CA ASN A 86 -15.95 -16.33 6.47
C ASN A 86 -15.02 -16.64 7.63
N VAL A 87 -13.75 -16.25 7.56
CA VAL A 87 -12.77 -16.40 8.64
C VAL A 87 -13.16 -15.50 9.81
N TYR A 88 -13.55 -14.26 9.51
CA TYR A 88 -14.08 -13.30 10.48
C TYR A 88 -15.29 -13.85 11.26
N ARG A 89 -16.26 -14.47 10.57
CA ARG A 89 -17.46 -15.02 11.22
C ARG A 89 -17.23 -16.26 12.07
N LYS A 90 -16.10 -16.94 11.92
CA LYS A 90 -15.85 -18.27 12.51
C LYS A 90 -14.80 -18.26 13.62
N LYS A 91 -14.02 -17.19 13.76
CA LYS A 91 -12.88 -17.14 14.68
C LYS A 91 -12.81 -15.76 15.33
N ASP A 92 -12.57 -15.75 16.64
CA ASP A 92 -12.17 -14.55 17.38
C ASP A 92 -10.69 -14.27 17.13
N PHE A 93 -10.38 -13.58 16.03
CA PHE A 93 -9.04 -13.03 15.82
C PHE A 93 -8.87 -11.73 16.60
N LEU A 94 -7.67 -11.51 17.14
CA LEU A 94 -7.26 -10.17 17.51
C LEU A 94 -7.15 -9.29 16.25
N PRO A 95 -7.41 -7.96 16.34
CA PRO A 95 -7.37 -7.06 15.19
C PRO A 95 -6.08 -7.18 14.36
N LEU A 96 -4.94 -7.22 15.06
CA LEU A 96 -3.61 -7.37 14.46
C LEU A 96 -3.48 -8.68 13.65
N GLU A 97 -3.93 -9.80 14.20
CA GLU A 97 -3.85 -11.11 13.53
C GLU A 97 -4.72 -11.16 12.26
N LEU A 98 -5.88 -10.49 12.30
CA LEU A 98 -6.77 -10.40 11.14
C LEU A 98 -6.15 -9.54 10.03
N ASN A 99 -5.54 -8.41 10.39
CA ASN A 99 -4.83 -7.55 9.45
C ASN A 99 -3.65 -8.29 8.79
N GLN A 100 -2.86 -9.01 9.59
CA GLN A 100 -1.80 -9.89 9.11
C GLN A 100 -2.31 -10.95 8.14
N TYR A 101 -3.36 -11.68 8.54
CA TYR A 101 -3.96 -12.72 7.73
C TYR A 101 -4.43 -12.17 6.37
N THR A 102 -5.13 -11.03 6.39
CA THR A 102 -5.66 -10.35 5.21
C THR A 102 -4.51 -9.96 4.26
N LEU A 103 -3.46 -9.31 4.77
CA LEU A 103 -2.30 -8.91 3.99
C LEU A 103 -1.55 -10.10 3.37
N GLN A 104 -1.34 -11.18 4.13
CA GLN A 104 -0.70 -12.39 3.60
C GLN A 104 -1.52 -13.03 2.48
N LYS A 105 -2.86 -13.01 2.59
CA LYS A 105 -3.72 -13.53 1.52
C LYS A 105 -3.72 -12.61 0.29
N LEU A 106 -3.78 -11.30 0.48
CA LEU A 106 -3.72 -10.31 -0.60
C LEU A 106 -2.40 -10.42 -1.38
N LYS A 107 -1.25 -10.48 -0.68
CA LYS A 107 0.07 -10.71 -1.32
C LYS A 107 0.10 -11.93 -2.24
N LYS A 108 -0.63 -13.00 -1.90
CA LYS A 108 -0.71 -14.25 -2.67
C LYS A 108 -1.70 -14.20 -3.85
N THR A 109 -2.46 -13.12 -3.96
CA THR A 109 -3.44 -12.86 -5.03
C THR A 109 -2.94 -11.84 -6.04
N LEU A 110 -1.96 -11.01 -5.67
CA LEU A 110 -1.30 -10.08 -6.60
C LEU A 110 -0.56 -10.83 -7.72
N HIS A 111 -0.34 -10.15 -8.85
CA HIS A 111 0.55 -10.63 -9.90
C HIS A 111 1.99 -10.78 -9.36
N LYS A 112 2.77 -11.71 -9.93
CA LYS A 112 4.12 -12.07 -9.45
C LYS A 112 5.10 -10.89 -9.39
N ASP A 113 4.88 -9.87 -10.21
CA ASP A 113 5.76 -8.69 -10.29
C ASP A 113 5.41 -7.60 -9.29
N TYR A 114 4.22 -7.68 -8.68
CA TYR A 114 3.71 -6.71 -7.73
C TYR A 114 3.82 -7.20 -6.29
N THR A 115 3.78 -6.26 -5.36
CA THR A 115 3.80 -6.52 -3.92
C THR A 115 3.10 -5.40 -3.18
N ILE A 116 2.82 -5.63 -1.91
CA ILE A 116 2.37 -4.61 -0.99
C ILE A 116 3.60 -4.11 -0.22
N GLY A 117 3.93 -2.83 -0.38
CA GLY A 117 4.94 -2.14 0.41
C GLY A 117 4.31 -1.40 1.58
N SER A 118 5.13 -1.06 2.56
CA SER A 118 4.77 -0.14 3.65
C SER A 118 5.66 1.10 3.59
N LEU A 119 5.10 2.25 3.91
CA LEU A 119 5.83 3.45 4.29
C LEU A 119 5.75 3.53 5.82
N ASN A 120 6.88 3.31 6.47
CA ASN A 120 7.02 3.37 7.91
C ASN A 120 7.24 4.83 8.33
N LYS A 121 6.40 5.31 9.23
CA LYS A 121 6.49 6.62 9.85
C LYS A 121 6.61 6.41 11.34
N ALA A 122 7.22 7.35 12.05
CA ALA A 122 7.23 7.36 13.51
C ALA A 122 5.84 7.75 14.08
N ASP A 123 4.79 7.08 13.62
CA ASP A 123 3.41 7.18 14.09
C ASP A 123 2.79 5.76 14.25
N ASP A 124 1.61 5.66 14.84
CA ASP A 124 0.96 4.37 15.16
C ASP A 124 0.31 3.68 13.94
N PHE A 125 0.58 4.17 12.72
CA PHE A 125 -0.07 3.69 11.50
C PHE A 125 0.90 3.06 10.53
N VAL A 126 0.39 2.10 9.76
CA VAL A 126 1.13 1.50 8.65
C VAL A 126 0.51 1.97 7.35
N TYR A 127 1.28 2.69 6.53
CA TYR A 127 0.81 3.22 5.25
C TYR A 127 1.14 2.22 4.15
N LEU A 128 0.12 1.58 3.60
CA LEU A 128 0.26 0.49 2.64
C LEU A 128 0.11 0.98 1.21
N CYS A 129 0.91 0.47 0.30
CA CYS A 129 0.80 0.77 -1.12
C CYS A 129 1.05 -0.48 -1.99
N ILE A 130 0.53 -0.46 -3.21
CA ILE A 130 0.81 -1.50 -4.22
C ILE A 130 1.81 -0.95 -5.22
N LEU A 131 2.88 -1.71 -5.45
CA LEU A 131 3.86 -1.35 -6.47
C LEU A 131 4.63 -2.58 -6.95
N LYS A 132 5.39 -2.39 -8.05
CA LYS A 132 6.28 -3.44 -8.58
C LYS A 132 7.40 -3.73 -7.58
N LYS A 133 7.77 -5.00 -7.41
CA LYS A 133 8.87 -5.43 -6.52
C LYS A 133 10.19 -4.73 -6.82
N LYS A 134 10.49 -4.51 -8.11
CA LYS A 134 11.67 -3.76 -8.56
C LYS A 134 11.65 -2.30 -8.12
N ASN A 135 10.47 -1.69 -8.05
CA ASN A 135 10.30 -0.31 -7.61
C ASN A 135 10.46 -0.22 -6.09
N LEU A 136 9.92 -1.19 -5.34
CA LEU A 136 10.10 -1.24 -3.89
C LEU A 136 11.59 -1.30 -3.54
N LYS A 137 12.35 -2.17 -4.21
CA LYS A 137 13.80 -2.26 -4.01
C LYS A 137 14.52 -0.92 -4.26
N LYS A 138 14.06 -0.12 -5.22
CA LYS A 138 14.62 1.22 -5.47
C LYS A 138 14.24 2.19 -4.35
N LEU A 139 12.97 2.24 -3.98
CA LEU A 139 12.47 3.15 -2.93
C LEU A 139 13.13 2.89 -1.58
N ARG A 140 13.39 1.63 -1.23
CA ARG A 140 14.10 1.25 0.00
C ARG A 140 15.53 1.78 0.11
N ASN A 141 16.15 2.14 -1.02
CA ASN A 141 17.50 2.69 -1.06
C ASN A 141 17.51 4.22 -1.09
N LEU A 142 16.34 4.85 -1.07
CA LEU A 142 16.18 6.30 -1.02
C LEU A 142 15.72 6.70 0.37
N HIS A 143 16.10 7.88 0.78
CA HIS A 143 15.64 8.46 2.04
C HIS A 143 14.59 9.54 1.73
N PHE A 144 13.41 9.40 2.33
CA PHE A 144 12.37 10.40 2.26
C PHE A 144 12.20 11.03 3.65
N PRO A 145 12.04 12.36 3.74
CA PRO A 145 11.93 13.05 5.03
C PRO A 145 10.65 12.70 5.79
N PHE A 146 9.68 12.07 5.13
CA PHE A 146 8.40 11.71 5.72
C PHE A 146 8.28 10.22 6.10
N GLY A 147 9.32 9.41 5.90
CA GLY A 147 9.33 8.00 6.27
C GLY A 147 10.13 7.11 5.31
N ASP A 148 10.33 5.86 5.70
CA ASP A 148 11.13 4.90 4.94
C ASP A 148 10.25 3.79 4.35
N PHE A 149 10.57 3.37 3.13
CA PHE A 149 9.86 2.27 2.49
C PHE A 149 10.38 0.93 3.01
N GLU A 150 9.47 0.00 3.25
CA GLU A 150 9.78 -1.32 3.75
C GLU A 150 8.94 -2.39 3.04
N LYS A 151 9.46 -3.62 3.10
CA LYS A 151 8.64 -4.78 2.75
C LYS A 151 7.83 -5.11 3.98
N ILE A 152 6.53 -5.30 3.83
CA ILE A 152 5.71 -5.86 4.92
C ILE A 152 6.31 -7.20 5.30
N SER A 153 6.79 -7.31 6.53
CA SER A 153 7.25 -8.56 7.13
C SER A 153 6.07 -9.53 7.27
N ASP A 154 6.37 -10.83 7.25
CA ASP A 154 5.31 -11.84 7.41
C ASP A 154 4.90 -12.01 8.89
N THR A 155 5.73 -11.50 9.81
CA THR A 155 5.43 -11.15 11.20
C THR A 155 5.39 -9.63 11.31
N PHE A 156 4.27 -9.01 11.68
CA PHE A 156 4.40 -7.68 12.28
C PHE A 156 4.97 -7.98 13.65
N ASP A 157 6.28 -7.83 13.78
CA ASP A 157 6.94 -8.10 15.04
C ASP A 157 6.26 -7.22 16.08
N GLN A 158 5.70 -7.88 17.09
CA GLN A 158 5.21 -7.25 18.31
C GLN A 158 6.44 -6.84 19.12
N ASP A 159 7.19 -5.87 18.64
CA ASP A 159 8.18 -5.22 19.49
C ASP A 159 7.47 -4.09 20.23
N ASN A 160 6.82 -4.50 21.33
CA ASN A 160 6.64 -3.70 22.54
C ASN A 160 7.05 -4.55 23.73
#